data_AF-A0A0H5QTB5-F1
#
_entry.id   AF-A0A0H5QTB5-F1
#
_cell.length_a   1.000
_cell.length_b   1.000
_cell.length_c   1.000
_cell.angle_alpha   90.00
_cell.angle_beta   90.00
_cell.angle_gamma   90.00
#
_symmetry.space_group_name_H-M   'P 1'
#
loop_
_entity.id
_entity.type
_entity.pdbx_description
1 polymer ?
#
loop_
_entity_poly.entity_id
_entity_poly.type
_entity_poly.pdbx_seq_one_letter_code
_entity_poly.pdbx_strand_id
1 'polypeptide(L)'
;NQPKTAGALCWCRGLIDRIVKPMAKLRQFSTVEELAQDENQEITKTMNTVVETMTAYQNEKVEQWKKEIDQTSQESLRKPLLRYNSQTEHYSVNFDDDIVRLLREVKYLLDQDVDVPETAISIFSQAQTYRMQITNLQ
;
A
#
# COMPACT_ATOMS: atom_id res chain seq x y z
N ASN A 1 3.35 10.21 8.93
CA ASN A 1 3.72 10.29 7.50
C ASN A 1 3.57 8.92 6.86
N GLN A 2 2.36 8.61 6.39
CA GLN A 2 2.05 7.36 5.71
C GLN A 2 2.52 7.48 4.25
N PRO A 3 3.09 6.43 3.66
CA PRO A 3 3.53 6.50 2.27
C PRO A 3 2.35 6.57 1.30
N LYS A 4 2.58 7.17 0.12
CA LYS A 4 1.53 7.55 -0.84
C LYS A 4 0.65 6.38 -1.27
N THR A 5 1.24 5.23 -1.54
CA THR A 5 0.52 4.01 -2.00
C THR A 5 -0.33 3.41 -0.88
N ALA A 6 0.25 3.21 0.30
CA ALA A 6 -0.47 2.66 1.46
C ALA A 6 -1.61 3.59 1.92
N GLY A 7 -1.39 4.92 1.87
CA GLY A 7 -2.42 5.91 2.18
C GLY A 7 -3.59 5.89 1.19
N ALA A 8 -3.31 5.77 -0.11
CA ALA A 8 -4.35 5.67 -1.14
C ALA A 8 -5.20 4.41 -0.97
N LEU A 9 -4.57 3.25 -0.72
CA LEU A 9 -5.28 1.99 -0.47
C LEU A 9 -6.13 2.05 0.79
N CYS A 10 -5.59 2.61 1.88
CA CYS A 10 -6.30 2.80 3.13
C CYS A 10 -7.52 3.72 2.95
N TRP A 11 -7.38 4.79 2.15
CA TRP A 11 -8.47 5.70 1.83
C TRP A 11 -9.57 5.00 1.01
N CYS A 12 -9.21 4.26 -0.04
CA CYS A 12 -10.17 3.49 -0.84
C CYS A 12 -10.93 2.46 0.01
N ARG A 13 -10.23 1.73 0.88
CA ARG A 13 -10.85 0.74 1.78
C ARG A 13 -11.80 1.41 2.78
N GLY A 14 -11.39 2.54 3.36
CA GLY A 14 -12.24 3.33 4.26
C GLY A 14 -13.48 3.90 3.55
N LEU A 15 -13.37 4.28 2.28
CA LEU A 15 -14.50 4.76 1.48
C LEU A 15 -15.49 3.63 1.18
N ILE A 16 -15.02 2.47 0.73
CA ILE A 16 -15.84 1.29 0.49
C ILE A 16 -16.60 0.91 1.76
N ASP A 17 -15.89 0.83 2.89
CA ASP A 17 -16.48 0.43 4.17
C ASP A 17 -17.57 1.43 4.65
N ARG A 18 -17.37 2.73 4.41
CA ARG A 18 -18.36 3.77 4.71
C ARG A 18 -19.60 3.72 3.81
N ILE A 19 -19.48 3.19 2.60
CA ILE A 19 -20.62 3.03 1.68
C ILE A 19 -21.38 1.74 1.97
N VAL A 20 -20.64 0.64 2.19
CA VAL A 20 -21.21 -0.70 2.39
C VAL A 20 -21.91 -0.84 3.74
N LYS A 21 -21.34 -0.31 4.83
CA LYS A 21 -21.92 -0.45 6.18
C LYS A 21 -23.33 0.15 6.33
N PRO A 22 -23.61 1.38 5.87
CA PRO A 22 -24.97 1.93 5.89
C PRO A 22 -25.93 1.12 5.03
N MET A 23 -25.51 0.68 3.85
CA MET A 23 -26.34 -0.11 2.94
C MET A 23 -26.68 -1.49 3.50
N ALA A 24 -25.75 -2.13 4.21
CA ALA A 24 -26.00 -3.37 4.92
C ALA A 24 -27.04 -3.19 6.04
N LYS A 25 -26.98 -2.08 6.79
CA LYS A 25 -27.99 -1.75 7.80
C LYS A 25 -29.34 -1.45 7.15
N LEU A 26 -29.37 -0.69 6.07
CA LEU A 26 -30.61 -0.34 5.35
C LEU A 26 -31.32 -1.62 4.91
N ARG A 27 -30.60 -2.57 4.30
CA ARG A 27 -31.14 -3.90 3.95
C ARG A 27 -31.66 -4.73 5.12
N GLN A 28 -31.16 -4.54 6.34
CA GLN A 28 -31.65 -5.24 7.54
C GLN A 28 -32.99 -4.69 8.05
N PHE A 29 -33.26 -3.40 7.83
CA PHE A 29 -34.47 -2.73 8.31
C PHE A 29 -35.55 -2.55 7.22
N SER A 30 -35.21 -2.71 5.95
CA SER A 30 -36.14 -2.61 4.82
C SER A 30 -36.92 -3.90 4.59
N THR A 31 -38.20 -3.74 4.23
CA THR A 31 -39.07 -4.84 3.80
C THR A 31 -38.71 -5.27 2.37
N VAL A 32 -39.03 -6.51 1.98
CA VAL A 32 -38.78 -7.03 0.61
C VAL A 32 -39.43 -6.14 -0.47
N GLU A 33 -40.61 -5.58 -0.19
CA GLU A 33 -41.31 -4.65 -1.09
C GLU A 33 -40.57 -3.31 -1.25
N GLU A 34 -40.01 -2.75 -0.17
CA GLU A 34 -39.27 -1.49 -0.23
C GLU A 34 -37.95 -1.67 -0.99
N LEU A 35 -37.27 -2.81 -0.81
CA LEU A 35 -36.05 -3.15 -1.56
C LEU A 35 -36.31 -3.38 -3.06
N ALA A 36 -37.54 -3.76 -3.43
CA ALA A 36 -37.94 -3.97 -4.81
C ALA A 36 -38.30 -2.66 -5.53
N GLN A 37 -38.44 -1.54 -4.81
CA GLN A 37 -38.66 -0.22 -5.40
C GLN A 37 -37.50 0.17 -6.32
N ASP A 38 -37.83 0.74 -7.48
CA ASP A 38 -36.86 1.07 -8.55
C ASP A 38 -35.70 1.93 -8.02
N GLU A 39 -36.01 2.90 -7.15
CA GLU A 39 -35.02 3.79 -6.52
C GLU A 39 -33.98 3.01 -5.68
N ASN A 40 -34.40 2.00 -4.92
CA ASN A 40 -33.49 1.19 -4.10
C ASN A 40 -32.62 0.25 -4.95
N GLN A 41 -33.14 -0.20 -6.10
CA GLN A 41 -32.36 -0.97 -7.07
C GLN A 41 -31.30 -0.10 -7.76
N GLU A 42 -31.63 1.14 -8.15
CA GLU A 42 -30.66 2.08 -8.72
C GLU A 42 -29.56 2.45 -7.73
N ILE A 43 -29.90 2.71 -6.46
CA ILE A 43 -28.92 2.99 -5.41
C ILE A 43 -27.98 1.79 -5.22
N THR A 44 -28.52 0.57 -5.21
CA THR A 44 -27.72 -0.66 -5.09
C THR A 44 -26.80 -0.87 -6.29
N LYS A 45 -27.29 -0.65 -7.52
CA LYS A 45 -26.47 -0.74 -8.74
C LYS A 45 -25.34 0.28 -8.71
N THR A 46 -25.65 1.53 -8.40
CA THR A 46 -24.66 2.61 -8.30
C THR A 46 -23.59 2.30 -7.26
N MET A 47 -23.99 1.78 -6.10
CA MET A 47 -23.06 1.32 -5.07
C MET A 47 -22.12 0.24 -5.60
N ASN A 48 -22.66 -0.81 -6.24
CA ASN A 48 -21.85 -1.91 -6.76
C ASN A 48 -20.84 -1.41 -7.79
N THR A 49 -21.27 -0.53 -8.71
CA THR A 49 -20.37 0.11 -9.69
C THR A 49 -19.25 0.92 -9.02
N VAL A 50 -19.55 1.68 -7.96
CA VAL A 50 -18.54 2.43 -7.20
C VAL A 50 -17.56 1.49 -6.48
N VAL A 51 -18.06 0.40 -5.90
CA VAL A 51 -17.19 -0.59 -5.24
C VAL A 51 -16.30 -1.30 -6.24
N GLU A 52 -16.83 -1.70 -7.40
CA GLU A 52 -16.07 -2.33 -8.48
C GLU A 52 -14.98 -1.40 -9.02
N THR A 53 -15.33 -0.15 -9.33
CA THR A 53 -14.35 0.84 -9.82
C THR A 53 -13.25 1.14 -8.79
N MET A 54 -13.61 1.26 -7.51
CA MET A 54 -12.62 1.44 -6.43
C MET A 54 -11.71 0.22 -6.25
N THR A 55 -12.25 -0.99 -6.39
CA THR A 55 -11.47 -2.23 -6.32
C THR A 55 -10.51 -2.35 -7.51
N ALA A 56 -10.97 -2.00 -8.71
CA ALA A 56 -10.13 -1.95 -9.91
C ALA A 56 -8.97 -0.94 -9.73
N TYR A 57 -9.26 0.25 -9.19
CA TYR A 57 -8.24 1.26 -8.87
C TYR A 57 -7.22 0.75 -7.83
N GLN A 58 -7.68 0.06 -6.77
CA GLN A 58 -6.78 -0.54 -5.79
C GLN A 58 -5.84 -1.55 -6.44
N ASN A 59 -6.37 -2.44 -7.27
CA ASN A 59 -5.57 -3.45 -7.98
C ASN A 59 -4.55 -2.80 -8.93
N GLU A 60 -4.97 -1.80 -9.71
CA GLU A 60 -4.07 -1.04 -10.59
C GLU A 60 -2.95 -0.37 -9.78
N LYS A 61 -3.27 0.23 -8.63
CA LYS A 61 -2.27 0.86 -7.76
C LYS A 61 -1.29 -0.13 -7.15
N VAL A 62 -1.77 -1.31 -6.73
CA VAL A 62 -0.90 -2.38 -6.24
C VAL A 62 0.03 -2.85 -7.36
N GLU A 63 -0.48 -3.08 -8.57
CA GLU A 63 0.35 -3.51 -9.70
C GLU A 63 1.39 -2.46 -10.12
N GLN A 64 1.02 -1.18 -10.14
CA GLN A 64 1.98 -0.10 -10.37
C GLN A 64 3.07 -0.11 -9.29
N TRP A 65 2.70 -0.26 -8.03
CA TRP A 65 3.63 -0.30 -6.91
C TRP A 65 4.58 -1.51 -6.99
N LYS A 66 4.08 -2.70 -7.36
CA LYS A 66 4.93 -3.89 -7.57
C LYS A 66 6.01 -3.63 -8.61
N LYS A 67 5.65 -2.97 -9.73
CA LYS A 67 6.61 -2.60 -10.78
C LYS A 67 7.64 -1.58 -10.30
N GLU A 68 7.20 -0.57 -9.57
CA GLU A 68 8.10 0.44 -8.98
C GLU A 68 9.09 -0.21 -8.01
N ILE A 69 8.66 -1.18 -7.18
CA ILE A 69 9.58 -1.92 -6.30
C ILE A 69 10.63 -2.68 -7.07
N ASP A 70 10.21 -3.46 -8.07
CA ASP A 70 11.13 -4.32 -8.80
C ASP A 70 12.20 -3.46 -9.49
N GLN A 71 11.80 -2.34 -10.09
CA GLN A 71 12.74 -1.40 -10.69
C GLN A 71 13.65 -0.71 -9.66
N THR A 72 13.08 -0.10 -8.62
CA THR A 72 13.87 0.63 -7.61
C THR A 72 14.80 -0.30 -6.84
N SER A 73 14.38 -1.54 -6.55
CA SER A 73 15.22 -2.51 -5.86
C SER A 73 16.44 -2.90 -6.70
N GLN A 74 16.27 -3.18 -7.99
CA GLN A 74 17.38 -3.51 -8.90
C GLN A 74 18.35 -2.35 -9.07
N GLU A 75 17.85 -1.12 -9.17
CA GLU A 75 18.68 0.07 -9.38
C GLU A 75 19.42 0.49 -8.10
N SER A 76 18.74 0.55 -6.97
CA SER A 76 19.34 1.01 -5.72
C SER A 76 20.24 -0.04 -5.06
N LEU A 77 19.98 -1.34 -5.21
CA LEU A 77 20.89 -2.40 -4.71
C LEU A 77 22.20 -2.51 -5.51
N ARG A 78 22.24 -1.98 -6.74
CA ARG A 78 23.46 -1.95 -7.57
C ARG A 78 24.39 -0.78 -7.22
N LYS A 79 23.94 0.18 -6.42
CA LYS A 79 24.78 1.33 -6.04
C LYS A 79 25.75 0.94 -4.91
N PRO A 80 26.95 1.54 -4.86
CA PRO A 80 27.89 1.27 -3.78
C PRO A 80 27.29 1.69 -2.42
N LEU A 81 27.41 0.82 -1.42
CA LEU A 81 26.86 1.03 -0.07
C LEU A 81 27.54 2.17 0.69
N LEU A 82 28.77 2.52 0.36
CA LEU A 82 29.50 3.60 1.00
C LEU A 82 29.72 4.73 0.00
N ARG A 83 29.23 5.92 0.33
CA ARG A 83 29.50 7.14 -0.42
C ARG A 83 30.42 8.03 0.42
N TYR A 84 31.57 8.36 -0.15
CA TYR A 84 32.43 9.39 0.42
C TYR A 84 31.88 10.78 0.05
N ASN A 85 31.64 11.62 1.05
CA ASN A 85 31.28 13.01 0.83
C ASN A 85 32.52 13.89 0.96
N SER A 86 33.00 14.43 -0.16
CA SER A 86 34.19 15.29 -0.20
C SER A 86 34.01 16.64 0.51
N GLN A 87 32.77 17.06 0.79
CA GLN A 87 32.49 18.31 1.51
C GLN A 87 32.45 18.12 3.03
N THR A 88 32.08 16.93 3.51
CA THR A 88 31.97 16.64 4.95
C THR A 88 33.04 15.69 5.46
N GLU A 89 33.95 15.22 4.58
CA GLU A 89 35.02 14.24 4.87
C GLU A 89 34.55 12.97 5.58
N HIS A 90 33.27 12.64 5.45
CA HIS A 90 32.64 11.50 6.11
C HIS A 90 32.13 10.49 5.08
N TYR A 91 32.17 9.22 5.48
CA TYR A 91 31.52 8.13 4.77
C TYR A 91 30.05 8.05 5.21
N SER A 92 29.13 8.17 4.26
CA SER A 92 27.71 7.89 4.49
C SER A 92 27.33 6.56 3.87
N VAL A 93 26.39 5.87 4.52
CA VAL A 93 25.83 4.64 3.97
C VAL A 93 24.74 5.02 2.97
N ASN A 94 24.87 4.54 1.75
CA ASN A 94 23.96 4.77 0.64
C ASN A 94 22.72 3.89 0.75
N PHE A 95 21.94 4.09 1.81
CA PHE A 95 20.54 3.69 1.83
C PHE A 95 19.74 4.79 1.16
N ASP A 96 19.54 4.69 -0.15
CA ASP A 96 18.67 5.61 -0.88
C ASP A 96 17.34 5.79 -0.11
N ASP A 97 16.89 7.03 0.01
CA ASP A 97 15.64 7.37 0.71
C ASP A 97 14.43 6.63 0.08
N ASP A 98 14.56 6.27 -1.21
CA ASP A 98 13.63 5.45 -1.96
C ASP A 98 13.52 4.02 -1.41
N ILE A 99 14.63 3.35 -1.06
CA ILE A 99 14.60 2.03 -0.40
C ILE A 99 13.95 2.16 0.98
N VAL A 100 14.29 3.20 1.75
CA VAL A 100 13.72 3.41 3.09
C VAL A 100 12.21 3.62 3.02
N ARG A 101 11.75 4.39 2.04
CA ARG A 101 10.33 4.61 1.75
C ARG A 101 9.64 3.31 1.35
N LEU A 102 10.26 2.51 0.48
CA LEU A 102 9.75 1.23 0.01
C LEU A 102 9.61 0.23 1.16
N LEU A 103 10.59 0.13 2.05
CA LEU A 103 10.52 -0.72 3.24
C LEU A 103 9.39 -0.30 4.19
N ARG A 104 9.12 1.01 4.31
CA ARG A 104 7.95 1.48 5.05
C ARG A 104 6.66 1.08 4.35
N GLU A 105 6.58 1.20 3.02
CA GLU A 105 5.42 0.78 2.23
C GLU A 105 5.11 -0.71 2.39
N VAL A 106 6.12 -1.57 2.29
CA VAL A 106 5.98 -3.02 2.50
C VAL A 106 5.45 -3.34 3.89
N LYS A 107 5.99 -2.68 4.94
CA LYS A 107 5.49 -2.84 6.31
C LYS A 107 4.00 -2.48 6.42
N TYR A 108 3.61 -1.33 5.88
CA TYR A 108 2.21 -0.89 5.93
C TYR A 108 1.28 -1.81 5.14
N LEU A 109 1.73 -2.41 4.04
CA LEU A 109 0.91 -3.32 3.24
C LEU A 109 0.73 -4.68 3.91
N LEU A 110 1.78 -5.19 4.56
CA LEU A 110 1.71 -6.37 5.42
C LEU A 110 0.71 -6.16 6.57
N ASP A 111 0.76 -4.99 7.24
CA ASP A 111 -0.20 -4.63 8.29
C ASP A 111 -1.66 -4.46 7.78
N GLN A 112 -1.87 -4.40 6.46
CA GLN A 112 -3.19 -4.21 5.83
C GLN A 112 -3.73 -5.49 5.17
N ASP A 113 -3.07 -6.63 5.35
CA ASP A 113 -3.37 -7.91 4.68
C ASP A 113 -3.44 -7.79 3.15
N VAL A 114 -2.65 -6.89 2.56
CA VAL A 114 -2.54 -6.77 1.10
C VAL A 114 -1.49 -7.77 0.61
N ASP A 115 -1.78 -8.49 -0.47
CA ASP A 115 -0.85 -9.45 -1.05
C ASP A 115 0.40 -8.74 -1.59
N VAL A 116 1.52 -8.97 -0.89
CA VAL A 116 2.83 -8.38 -1.20
C VAL A 116 3.67 -9.40 -1.97
N PRO A 117 4.31 -9.02 -3.09
CA PRO A 117 5.14 -9.94 -3.85
C PRO A 117 6.35 -10.45 -3.02
N GLU A 118 6.74 -11.72 -3.25
CA GLU A 118 7.85 -12.37 -2.55
C GLU A 118 9.18 -11.60 -2.64
N THR A 119 9.41 -10.91 -3.77
CA THR A 119 10.60 -10.06 -3.96
C THR A 119 10.67 -8.95 -2.92
N ALA A 120 9.56 -8.27 -2.65
CA ALA A 120 9.49 -7.21 -1.66
C ALA A 120 9.66 -7.73 -0.22
N ILE A 121 9.16 -8.94 0.07
CA ILE A 121 9.34 -9.61 1.37
C ILE A 121 10.81 -9.99 1.59
N SER A 122 11.47 -10.54 0.57
CA SER A 122 12.90 -10.88 0.61
C SER A 122 13.77 -9.65 0.83
N ILE A 123 13.48 -8.54 0.14
CA ILE A 123 14.18 -7.27 0.34
C ILE A 123 13.94 -6.73 1.76
N PHE A 124 12.70 -6.85 2.27
CA PHE A 124 12.36 -6.41 3.61
C PHE A 124 13.12 -7.18 4.70
N SER A 125 13.24 -8.51 4.58
CA SER A 125 13.96 -9.35 5.55
C SER A 125 15.47 -9.07 5.55
N GLN A 126 16.07 -8.90 4.37
CA GLN A 126 17.47 -8.51 4.23
C GLN A 126 17.71 -7.12 4.84
N ALA A 127 16.85 -6.15 4.56
CA ALA A 127 16.96 -4.80 5.10
C ALA A 127 16.79 -4.75 6.63
N GLN A 128 15.92 -5.59 7.21
CA GLN A 128 15.79 -5.70 8.67
C GLN A 128 17.09 -6.23 9.31
N THR A 129 17.75 -7.19 8.66
CA THR A 129 19.05 -7.72 9.10
C THR A 129 20.12 -6.62 9.06
N TYR A 130 20.21 -5.86 7.96
CA TYR A 130 21.16 -4.75 7.86
C TYR A 130 20.88 -3.63 8.86
N ARG A 131 19.62 -3.27 9.09
CA ARG A 131 19.26 -2.30 10.14
C ARG A 131 19.71 -2.75 11.52
N MET A 132 19.47 -4.01 11.87
CA MET A 132 19.87 -4.57 13.17
C MET A 132 21.39 -4.54 13.34
N GLN A 133 22.14 -4.87 12.28
CA GLN A 133 23.60 -4.78 12.28
C GLN A 133 24.10 -3.35 12.46
N ILE A 134 23.47 -2.37 11.81
CA ILE A 134 23.83 -0.95 11.96
C ILE A 134 23.53 -0.45 13.37
N THR A 135 22.37 -0.80 13.95
CA THR A 135 22.01 -0.42 15.32
C THR A 135 22.96 -1.04 16.34
N ASN A 136 23.47 -2.25 16.08
CA ASN A 136 24.47 -2.90 16.94
C ASN A 136 25.89 -2.32 16.79
N LEU A 137 26.14 -1.51 15.76
CA LEU A 137 27.42 -0.85 15.50
C LEU A 137 27.46 0.62 15.96
N GLN A 138 26.35 1.13 16.51
CA GLN A 138 26.26 2.42 17.20
C GLN A 138 26.45 2.23 18.71
#